data_AF-A0A8K0C701-F1
#
_entry.id   AF-A0A8K0C701-F1
#
_cell.length_a   1.000
_cell.length_b   1.000
_cell.length_c   1.000
_cell.angle_alpha   90.00
_cell.angle_beta   90.00
_cell.angle_gamma   90.00
#
_symmetry.space_group_name_H-M   'P 1'
#
loop_
_entity.id
_entity.type
_entity.pdbx_description
1 polymer ?
#
loop_
_entity_poly.entity_id
_entity_poly.type
_entity_poly.pdbx_seq_one_letter_code
_entity_poly.pdbx_strand_id
1 'polypeptide(L)'
;MDVFIILFLLWLWTSTEYIDFMQILMFCQCCLNYNPSDLDTALSIIKLTDTNLFFQMVRITEELIRKKSEHNEGIIGTLEELSLHQEDVEKIEYVHNWCKDLQILLLQSNLISKIENLNKLKKLQYLNLAINNIEKVENLENCESLEKLDLTLNFIGNIESICSLKANIHLKYLYIVGNPCMDYEGYRDYVIAKLPQIEYLDTSEVTRSERLKALQTIDETEIKVKKAQKAYEEFRAKQRDRLAYPQEFQDDEEFWKASSEHAPETRVEISKRRSKNKVKEERTEKKPIKLYAQDGRPLNINQAKIDFKFEYDDPKEYVLDMAVYRYLDTNLINVDVQPNYVRVIIKGKVFQLGLTEEVYVDKSTAQRSQTTGHLVIKMPKVNYKAPLEIKPVEAEKLLQMKEKIVIKHAYLEVGEKDQSLDFSKIVENNRKNVTVVEDPDIPPLEYG
;
A
#
# COMPACT_ATOMS: atom_id res chain seq x y z
N MET A 1 -14.06 60.48 15.87
CA MET A 1 -13.90 59.21 16.64
C MET A 1 -13.20 58.15 15.79
N ASP A 2 -12.89 58.46 14.53
CA ASP A 2 -12.65 57.46 13.49
C ASP A 2 -11.18 57.05 13.38
N VAL A 3 -10.25 57.95 13.73
CA VAL A 3 -8.81 57.64 13.74
C VAL A 3 -8.43 56.71 14.90
N PHE A 4 -9.11 56.82 16.05
CA PHE A 4 -8.87 55.96 17.21
C PHE A 4 -9.37 54.52 16.99
N ILE A 5 -10.46 54.33 16.23
CA ILE A 5 -10.98 53.01 15.87
C ILE A 5 -10.04 52.33 14.87
N ILE A 6 -9.52 53.08 13.90
CA ILE A 6 -8.54 52.56 12.93
C ILE A 6 -7.23 52.17 13.63
N LEU A 7 -6.72 53.00 14.56
CA LEU A 7 -5.53 52.67 15.36
C LEU A 7 -5.77 51.49 16.32
N PHE A 8 -6.98 51.32 16.85
CA PHE A 8 -7.35 50.19 17.70
C PHE A 8 -7.48 48.88 16.90
N LEU A 9 -7.97 48.95 15.66
CA LEU A 9 -8.02 47.81 14.73
C LEU A 9 -6.63 47.42 14.21
N LEU A 10 -5.75 48.39 13.96
CA LEU A 10 -4.32 48.17 13.66
C LEU A 10 -3.57 47.56 14.85
N TRP A 11 -3.92 47.94 16.09
CA TRP A 11 -3.35 47.36 17.31
C TRP A 11 -3.85 45.92 17.58
N LEU A 12 -5.12 45.62 17.24
CA LEU A 12 -5.64 44.25 17.23
C LEU A 12 -4.98 43.40 16.15
N TRP A 13 -4.73 43.96 14.97
CA TRP A 13 -4.06 43.29 13.86
C TRP A 13 -2.62 42.88 14.18
N THR A 14 -1.90 43.64 15.01
CA THR A 14 -0.54 43.26 15.45
C THR A 14 -0.52 42.27 16.62
N SER A 15 -1.65 41.96 17.25
CA SER A 15 -1.71 41.17 18.50
C SER A 15 -2.37 39.79 18.37
N THR A 16 -2.97 39.44 17.22
CA THR A 16 -3.63 38.14 17.02
C THR A 16 -3.18 37.45 15.73
N GLU A 17 -2.41 36.37 15.87
CA GLU A 17 -1.84 35.56 14.78
C GLU A 17 -2.85 34.77 13.92
N TYR A 18 -4.17 34.97 14.05
CA TYR A 18 -5.16 34.15 13.36
C TYR A 18 -6.47 34.90 13.14
N ILE A 19 -6.53 35.80 12.15
CA ILE A 19 -7.80 36.32 11.63
C ILE A 19 -7.71 36.44 10.11
N ASP A 20 -8.54 35.65 9.41
CA ASP A 20 -8.70 35.70 7.95
C ASP A 20 -9.10 37.11 7.47
N PHE A 21 -8.39 37.61 6.46
CA PHE A 21 -8.59 38.93 5.82
C PHE A 21 -10.05 39.17 5.38
N MET A 22 -10.77 38.09 5.04
CA MET A 22 -12.18 38.12 4.64
C MET A 22 -13.16 38.43 5.79
N GLN A 23 -12.84 38.05 7.04
CA GLN A 23 -13.70 38.36 8.19
C GLN A 23 -13.62 39.84 8.59
N ILE A 24 -12.46 40.46 8.41
CA ILE A 24 -12.26 41.90 8.68
C ILE A 24 -12.98 42.75 7.63
N LEU A 25 -12.93 42.35 6.36
CA LEU A 25 -13.68 43.03 5.29
C LEU A 25 -15.19 42.96 5.54
N MET A 26 -15.68 41.80 5.99
CA MET A 26 -17.09 41.60 6.33
C MET A 26 -17.51 42.44 7.55
N PHE A 27 -16.62 42.63 8.53
CA PHE A 27 -16.87 43.47 9.71
C PHE A 27 -16.88 44.97 9.35
N CYS A 28 -15.98 45.40 8.46
CA CYS A 28 -15.96 46.78 7.94
C CYS A 28 -17.23 47.12 7.17
N GLN A 29 -17.77 46.15 6.40
CA GLN A 29 -18.98 46.32 5.61
C GLN A 29 -20.26 46.33 6.46
N CYS A 30 -20.25 45.68 7.63
CA CYS A 30 -21.37 45.71 8.58
C CYS A 30 -21.39 46.95 9.48
N CYS A 31 -20.25 47.58 9.76
CA CYS A 31 -20.17 48.70 10.72
C CYS A 31 -20.26 50.11 10.09
N LEU A 32 -19.97 50.27 8.79
CA LEU A 32 -19.96 51.58 8.13
C LEU A 32 -21.13 51.72 7.17
N ASN A 33 -22.26 52.17 7.71
CA ASN A 33 -23.44 52.56 6.95
C ASN A 33 -23.18 53.96 6.32
N TYR A 34 -22.36 54.07 5.26
CA TYR A 34 -22.00 55.37 4.68
C TYR A 34 -21.85 55.44 3.15
N ASN A 35 -22.05 56.67 2.66
CA ASN A 35 -22.32 57.09 1.28
C ASN A 35 -21.24 56.73 0.23
N PRO A 36 -21.63 56.56 -1.05
CA PRO A 36 -20.79 56.04 -2.13
C PRO A 36 -19.64 56.95 -2.60
N SER A 37 -19.47 58.16 -2.05
CA SER A 37 -18.38 59.09 -2.41
C SER A 37 -17.07 58.86 -1.65
N ASP A 38 -17.11 58.19 -0.48
CA ASP A 38 -15.91 57.93 0.33
C ASP A 38 -15.19 56.63 -0.07
N LEU A 39 -15.85 55.79 -0.89
CA LEU A 39 -15.29 54.53 -1.39
C LEU A 39 -14.12 54.76 -2.36
N ASP A 40 -14.19 55.78 -3.20
CA ASP A 40 -13.10 56.16 -4.12
C ASP A 40 -11.88 56.74 -3.37
N THR A 41 -12.12 57.39 -2.22
CA THR A 41 -11.03 57.90 -1.36
C THR A 41 -10.40 56.75 -0.56
N ALA A 42 -11.19 55.79 -0.09
CA ALA A 42 -10.68 54.57 0.54
C ALA A 42 -9.92 53.67 -0.46
N LEU A 43 -10.40 53.49 -1.69
CA LEU A 43 -9.70 52.75 -2.75
C LEU A 43 -8.41 53.43 -3.19
N SER A 44 -8.34 54.76 -3.15
CA SER A 44 -7.09 55.48 -3.45
C SER A 44 -6.09 55.40 -2.29
N ILE A 45 -6.53 55.36 -1.04
CA ILE A 45 -5.68 55.10 0.14
C ILE A 45 -5.16 53.65 0.15
N ILE A 46 -5.99 52.67 -0.25
CA ILE A 46 -5.58 51.26 -0.41
C ILE A 46 -4.64 51.07 -1.62
N LYS A 47 -4.77 51.86 -2.68
CA LYS A 47 -3.80 51.89 -3.79
C LYS A 47 -2.47 52.57 -3.43
N LEU A 48 -2.46 53.45 -2.43
CA LEU A 48 -1.26 54.17 -1.95
C LEU A 48 -0.55 53.44 -0.81
N THR A 49 -1.23 52.54 -0.09
CA THR A 49 -0.61 51.67 0.90
C THR A 49 -0.33 50.33 0.25
N ASP A 50 0.88 50.24 -0.33
CA ASP A 50 1.51 49.03 -0.84
C ASP A 50 0.89 47.74 -0.29
N THR A 51 0.05 47.08 -1.09
CA THR A 51 -0.36 45.68 -0.92
C THR A 51 0.84 44.72 -0.98
N ASN A 52 2.06 45.25 -1.14
CA ASN A 52 3.33 44.56 -1.01
C ASN A 52 3.83 44.41 0.45
N LEU A 53 3.18 45.02 1.45
CA LEU A 53 3.72 45.02 2.82
C LEU A 53 3.32 43.82 3.70
N PHE A 54 2.45 42.90 3.26
CA PHE A 54 2.00 41.77 4.08
C PHE A 54 2.14 40.37 3.46
N PHE A 55 2.53 40.28 2.18
CA PHE A 55 3.11 39.05 1.61
C PHE A 55 4.58 39.33 1.36
N GLN A 56 5.37 39.40 2.44
CA GLN A 56 6.81 39.37 2.29
C GLN A 56 7.15 37.95 1.82
N MET A 57 7.16 37.73 0.51
CA MET A 57 7.56 36.46 -0.10
C MET A 57 8.93 36.09 0.45
N VAL A 58 8.97 35.11 1.35
CA VAL A 58 10.22 34.68 1.98
C VAL A 58 10.99 33.88 0.95
N ARG A 59 12.01 34.51 0.37
CA ARG A 59 12.97 33.82 -0.49
C ARG A 59 14.09 33.25 0.36
N ILE A 60 14.66 32.14 -0.09
CA ILE A 60 15.90 31.63 0.48
C ILE A 60 17.00 32.66 0.20
N THR A 61 17.40 33.43 1.21
CA THR A 61 18.54 34.36 1.14
C THR A 61 19.79 33.72 1.73
N GLU A 62 20.96 34.19 1.30
CA GLU A 62 22.24 33.76 1.87
C GLU A 62 22.29 34.04 3.39
N GLU A 63 21.70 35.16 3.82
CA GLU A 63 21.61 35.56 5.23
C GLU A 63 20.77 34.58 6.05
N LEU A 64 19.66 34.07 5.49
CA LEU A 64 18.82 33.07 6.14
C LEU A 64 19.58 31.76 6.34
N ILE A 65 20.32 31.31 5.32
CA ILE A 65 21.16 30.12 5.42
C ILE A 65 22.30 30.35 6.42
N ARG A 66 22.94 31.53 6.41
CA ARG A 66 24.03 31.88 7.34
C ARG A 66 23.56 31.90 8.80
N LYS A 67 22.35 32.39 9.04
CA LYS A 67 21.71 32.39 10.37
C LYS A 67 21.37 30.97 10.83
N LYS A 68 20.96 30.09 9.91
CA LYS A 68 20.67 28.68 10.24
C LYS A 68 21.93 27.82 10.32
N SER A 69 23.02 28.22 9.67
CA SER A 69 24.34 27.57 9.74
C SER A 69 25.21 28.03 10.91
N GLU A 70 24.63 28.71 11.91
CA GLU A 70 25.31 29.10 13.16
C GLU A 70 25.98 27.90 13.87
N HIS A 71 25.45 26.70 13.69
CA HIS A 71 26.01 25.45 14.24
C HIS A 71 27.22 24.90 13.47
N ASN A 72 27.54 25.46 12.29
CA ASN A 72 28.69 25.10 11.45
C ASN A 72 29.69 26.27 11.33
N GLU A 73 29.86 27.03 12.42
CA GLU A 73 30.77 28.19 12.50
C GLU A 73 30.50 29.28 11.44
N GLY A 74 29.30 29.30 10.83
CA GLY A 74 28.94 30.27 9.78
C GLY A 74 29.57 30.01 8.41
N ILE A 75 30.16 28.81 8.19
CA ILE A 75 30.73 28.41 6.91
C ILE A 75 29.67 27.69 6.08
N ILE A 76 29.22 28.35 5.02
CA ILE A 76 28.12 27.86 4.16
C ILE A 76 28.62 26.80 3.15
N GLY A 77 29.91 26.85 2.79
CA GLY A 77 30.48 25.97 1.76
C GLY A 77 30.62 24.50 2.17
N THR A 78 30.81 24.21 3.46
CA THR A 78 30.99 22.85 4.04
C THR A 78 29.76 22.35 4.78
N LEU A 79 28.62 23.04 4.64
CA LEU A 79 27.41 22.68 5.38
C LEU A 79 26.88 21.33 4.90
N GLU A 80 26.83 20.36 5.81
CA GLU A 80 26.32 19.01 5.54
C GLU A 80 24.80 18.92 5.79
N GLU A 81 24.28 19.70 6.75
CA GLU A 81 22.87 19.67 7.13
C GLU A 81 22.26 21.07 7.09
N LEU A 82 21.13 21.22 6.38
CA LEU A 82 20.38 22.47 6.29
C LEU A 82 18.92 22.23 6.66
N SER A 83 18.49 22.90 7.72
CA SER A 83 17.10 22.88 8.20
C SER A 83 16.43 24.22 7.95
N LEU A 84 15.40 24.20 7.11
CA LEU A 84 14.58 25.33 6.68
C LEU A 84 13.11 24.96 6.86
N HIS A 85 12.72 24.70 8.10
CA HIS A 85 11.33 24.40 8.47
C HIS A 85 10.54 25.67 8.76
N GLN A 86 9.29 25.73 8.29
CA GLN A 86 8.34 26.81 8.64
C GLN A 86 8.83 28.21 8.25
N GLU A 87 9.48 28.33 7.09
CA GLU A 87 10.00 29.60 6.58
C GLU A 87 9.15 30.13 5.41
N ASP A 88 7.95 29.56 5.19
CA ASP A 88 7.01 29.91 4.11
C ASP A 88 7.66 30.06 2.72
N VAL A 89 8.68 29.24 2.47
CA VAL A 89 9.45 29.29 1.23
C VAL A 89 8.61 28.80 0.07
N GLU A 90 8.41 29.64 -0.93
CA GLU A 90 7.65 29.28 -2.14
C GLU A 90 8.51 28.59 -3.21
N LYS A 91 9.81 28.90 -3.24
CA LYS A 91 10.76 28.44 -4.27
C LYS A 91 12.12 28.08 -3.70
N ILE A 92 12.66 26.96 -4.18
CA ILE A 92 14.02 26.54 -3.90
C ILE A 92 14.94 27.26 -4.91
N GLU A 93 15.45 28.42 -4.52
CA GLU A 93 16.42 29.19 -5.32
C GLU A 93 17.81 29.17 -4.64
N TYR A 94 18.88 29.15 -5.45
CA TYR A 94 20.28 29.36 -5.06
C TYR A 94 20.94 28.38 -4.06
N VAL A 95 20.22 27.40 -3.48
CA VAL A 95 20.79 26.39 -2.55
C VAL A 95 22.03 25.68 -3.13
N HIS A 96 21.99 25.35 -4.42
CA HIS A 96 23.10 24.69 -5.13
C HIS A 96 24.37 25.53 -5.27
N ASN A 97 24.28 26.87 -5.19
CA ASN A 97 25.44 27.74 -5.31
C ASN A 97 26.20 27.85 -3.98
N TRP A 98 25.47 27.80 -2.87
CA TRP A 98 26.00 28.04 -1.54
C TRP A 98 26.46 26.75 -0.84
N CYS A 99 25.67 25.68 -0.90
CA CYS A 99 25.94 24.44 -0.15
C CYS A 99 26.22 23.28 -1.11
N LYS A 100 27.45 23.16 -1.61
CA LYS A 100 27.84 22.09 -2.57
C LYS A 100 27.98 20.72 -1.91
N ASP A 101 28.30 20.71 -0.62
CA ASP A 101 28.57 19.51 0.16
C ASP A 101 27.40 19.05 1.02
N LEU A 102 26.20 19.58 0.75
CA LEU A 102 24.98 19.29 1.51
C LEU A 102 24.59 17.81 1.38
N GLN A 103 24.42 17.16 2.53
CA GLN A 103 23.98 15.76 2.67
C GLN A 103 22.52 15.68 3.10
N ILE A 104 22.05 16.59 3.96
CA ILE A 104 20.68 16.58 4.50
C ILE A 104 20.03 17.94 4.24
N LEU A 105 18.88 17.93 3.56
CA LEU A 105 18.06 19.11 3.32
C LEU A 105 16.66 18.88 3.87
N LEU A 106 16.29 19.67 4.87
CA LEU A 106 14.99 19.61 5.50
C LEU A 106 14.18 20.88 5.17
N LEU A 107 13.13 20.71 4.38
CA LEU A 107 12.26 21.76 3.87
C LEU A 107 10.78 21.48 4.21
N GLN A 108 10.54 20.86 5.36
CA GLN A 108 9.18 20.52 5.79
C GLN A 108 8.37 21.78 6.18
N SER A 109 7.07 21.77 5.85
CA SER A 109 6.13 22.85 6.14
C SER A 109 6.54 24.17 5.50
N ASN A 110 6.67 24.15 4.17
CA ASN A 110 6.84 25.35 3.35
C ASN A 110 5.76 25.38 2.25
N LEU A 111 5.80 26.40 1.39
CA LEU A 111 4.82 26.61 0.32
C LEU A 111 5.43 26.25 -1.05
N ILE A 112 6.34 25.28 -1.08
CA ILE A 112 7.09 24.94 -2.29
C ILE A 112 6.16 24.29 -3.29
N SER A 113 5.96 24.94 -4.43
CA SER A 113 5.07 24.46 -5.49
C SER A 113 5.77 23.54 -6.51
N LYS A 114 7.08 23.73 -6.70
CA LYS A 114 7.90 22.97 -7.65
C LYS A 114 9.28 22.69 -7.10
N ILE A 115 9.77 21.49 -7.40
CA ILE A 115 11.15 21.08 -7.11
C ILE A 115 12.02 21.59 -8.26
N GLU A 116 12.83 22.60 -8.01
CA GLU A 116 13.78 23.13 -8.98
C GLU A 116 15.14 23.39 -8.32
N ASN A 117 16.19 23.51 -9.14
CA ASN A 117 17.53 23.91 -8.70
C ASN A 117 18.29 22.95 -7.75
N LEU A 118 17.84 21.69 -7.60
CA LEU A 118 18.52 20.65 -6.80
C LEU A 118 19.47 19.76 -7.62
N ASN A 119 19.42 19.82 -8.96
CA ASN A 119 20.21 18.99 -9.90
C ASN A 119 21.74 18.99 -9.70
N LYS A 120 22.31 19.95 -8.97
CA LYS A 120 23.77 20.07 -8.77
C LYS A 120 24.24 19.51 -7.43
N LEU A 121 23.33 19.10 -6.55
CA LEU A 121 23.65 18.59 -5.21
C LEU A 121 23.97 17.10 -5.26
N LYS A 122 25.21 16.76 -5.65
CA LYS A 122 25.62 15.36 -5.83
C LYS A 122 25.72 14.56 -4.53
N LYS A 123 25.97 15.23 -3.40
CA LYS A 123 26.18 14.60 -2.08
C LYS A 123 24.89 14.50 -1.25
N LEU A 124 23.76 14.98 -1.76
CA LEU A 124 22.50 14.97 -1.03
C LEU A 124 22.02 13.54 -0.82
N GLN A 125 21.92 13.13 0.44
CA GLN A 125 21.48 11.79 0.88
C GLN A 125 20.04 11.80 1.37
N TYR A 126 19.63 12.84 2.09
CA TYR A 126 18.27 12.94 2.65
C TYR A 126 17.61 14.26 2.24
N LEU A 127 16.45 14.15 1.58
CA LEU A 127 15.59 15.27 1.23
C LEU A 127 14.22 15.11 1.90
N ASN A 128 13.87 16.06 2.76
CA ASN A 128 12.55 16.13 3.37
C ASN A 128 11.76 17.31 2.80
N LEU A 129 10.71 17.01 2.05
CA LEU A 129 9.77 17.96 1.45
C LEU A 129 8.34 17.71 1.95
N ALA A 130 8.18 17.15 3.15
CA ALA A 130 6.88 16.92 3.76
C ALA A 130 6.07 18.21 3.92
N ILE A 131 4.74 18.14 3.72
CA ILE A 131 3.81 19.27 3.92
C ILE A 131 4.23 20.46 3.04
N ASN A 132 4.23 20.27 1.72
CA ASN A 132 4.47 21.30 0.72
C ASN A 132 3.36 21.27 -0.35
N ASN A 133 3.43 22.16 -1.34
CA ASN A 133 2.47 22.25 -2.44
C ASN A 133 2.97 21.61 -3.73
N ILE A 134 3.80 20.56 -3.64
CA ILE A 134 4.44 19.95 -4.81
C ILE A 134 3.39 19.16 -5.60
N GLU A 135 3.19 19.52 -6.87
CA GLU A 135 2.27 18.83 -7.78
C GLU A 135 2.96 17.79 -8.67
N LYS A 136 4.26 17.96 -8.95
CA LYS A 136 5.06 17.12 -9.82
C LYS A 136 6.47 16.93 -9.26
N VAL A 137 6.99 15.71 -9.36
CA VAL A 137 8.37 15.38 -9.00
C VAL A 137 9.25 15.54 -10.24
N GLU A 138 10.08 16.58 -10.27
CA GLU A 138 11.04 16.86 -11.34
C GLU A 138 12.37 17.37 -10.75
N ASN A 139 13.43 17.43 -11.56
CA ASN A 139 14.74 17.96 -11.15
C ASN A 139 15.41 17.25 -9.96
N LEU A 140 15.24 15.94 -9.86
CA LEU A 140 15.96 15.09 -8.90
C LEU A 140 16.87 14.05 -9.56
N GLU A 141 16.88 13.98 -10.89
CA GLU A 141 17.56 12.94 -11.69
C GLU A 141 19.09 12.92 -11.47
N ASN A 142 19.68 14.08 -11.19
CA ASN A 142 21.13 14.24 -11.03
C ASN A 142 21.61 14.12 -9.58
N CYS A 143 20.71 13.83 -8.62
CA CYS A 143 21.06 13.63 -7.22
C CYS A 143 21.51 12.17 -6.99
N GLU A 144 22.73 11.85 -7.42
CA GLU A 144 23.27 10.49 -7.43
C GLU A 144 23.24 9.82 -6.04
N SER A 145 23.56 10.57 -4.97
CA SER A 145 23.67 10.03 -3.60
C SER A 145 22.36 9.99 -2.82
N LEU A 146 21.22 10.32 -3.42
CA LEU A 146 19.95 10.44 -2.69
C LEU A 146 19.47 9.07 -2.21
N GLU A 147 19.41 8.87 -0.90
CA GLU A 147 19.00 7.62 -0.26
C GLU A 147 17.56 7.66 0.26
N LYS A 148 17.15 8.82 0.78
CA LYS A 148 15.84 9.01 1.44
C LYS A 148 15.14 10.25 0.91
N LEU A 149 13.89 10.07 0.47
CA LEU A 149 13.03 11.13 -0.03
C LEU A 149 11.67 11.11 0.68
N ASP A 150 11.32 12.21 1.32
CA ASP A 150 10.03 12.41 1.96
C ASP A 150 9.20 13.44 1.20
N LEU A 151 8.07 12.99 0.64
CA LEU A 151 7.07 13.77 -0.08
C LEU A 151 5.70 13.64 0.60
N THR A 152 5.66 13.33 1.89
CA THR A 152 4.39 13.18 2.61
C THR A 152 3.55 14.46 2.58
N LEU A 153 2.23 14.30 2.50
CA LEU A 153 1.24 15.41 2.51
C LEU A 153 1.56 16.50 1.47
N ASN A 154 1.80 16.09 0.23
CA ASN A 154 1.91 16.98 -0.94
C ASN A 154 0.69 16.82 -1.87
N PHE A 155 0.71 17.49 -3.02
CA PHE A 155 -0.38 17.47 -4.00
C PHE A 155 0.00 16.72 -5.29
N ILE A 156 0.83 15.68 -5.17
CA ILE A 156 1.29 14.90 -6.31
C ILE A 156 0.12 14.12 -6.90
N GLY A 157 -0.38 14.61 -8.04
CA GLY A 157 -1.41 13.93 -8.83
C GLY A 157 -0.84 13.16 -10.01
N ASN A 158 0.31 13.59 -10.53
CA ASN A 158 0.96 12.95 -11.67
C ASN A 158 1.98 11.93 -11.18
N ILE A 159 1.60 10.67 -11.19
CA ILE A 159 2.44 9.56 -10.72
C ILE A 159 3.50 9.15 -11.75
N GLU A 160 3.35 9.54 -13.02
CA GLU A 160 4.40 9.33 -14.03
C GLU A 160 5.67 10.14 -13.69
N SER A 161 5.52 11.26 -12.99
CA SER A 161 6.65 12.08 -12.54
C SER A 161 7.63 11.33 -11.63
N ILE A 162 7.18 10.28 -10.95
CA ILE A 162 8.02 9.40 -10.13
C ILE A 162 9.00 8.59 -10.99
N CYS A 163 8.76 8.43 -12.29
CA CYS A 163 9.70 7.77 -13.21
C CYS A 163 11.04 8.51 -13.31
N SER A 164 11.08 9.83 -13.09
CA SER A 164 12.33 10.59 -13.04
C SER A 164 13.25 10.12 -11.92
N LEU A 165 12.70 9.62 -10.81
CA LEU A 165 13.49 9.07 -9.69
C LEU A 165 14.21 7.77 -10.06
N LYS A 166 13.92 7.18 -11.23
CA LYS A 166 14.61 5.97 -11.69
C LYS A 166 16.11 6.19 -11.87
N ALA A 167 16.53 7.42 -12.19
CA ALA A 167 17.93 7.79 -12.34
C ALA A 167 18.72 7.68 -11.03
N ASN A 168 18.07 7.81 -9.88
CA ASN A 168 18.69 7.77 -8.56
C ASN A 168 18.91 6.31 -8.14
N ILE A 169 20.13 5.81 -8.33
CA ILE A 169 20.50 4.41 -8.05
C ILE A 169 20.53 4.06 -6.55
N HIS A 170 20.76 5.06 -5.68
CA HIS A 170 20.91 4.86 -4.24
C HIS A 170 19.62 5.08 -3.45
N LEU A 171 18.51 5.43 -4.13
CA LEU A 171 17.24 5.74 -3.47
C LEU A 171 16.60 4.47 -2.90
N LYS A 172 16.56 4.38 -1.57
CA LYS A 172 16.03 3.22 -0.83
C LYS A 172 14.71 3.52 -0.14
N TYR A 173 14.52 4.74 0.35
CA TYR A 173 13.36 5.13 1.16
C TYR A 173 12.56 6.21 0.45
N LEU A 174 11.29 5.91 0.16
CA LEU A 174 10.37 6.84 -0.47
C LEU A 174 9.06 6.92 0.32
N TYR A 175 8.67 8.14 0.69
CA TYR A 175 7.41 8.41 1.38
C TYR A 175 6.54 9.35 0.53
N ILE A 176 5.35 8.89 0.15
CA ILE A 176 4.36 9.60 -0.68
C ILE A 176 2.98 9.58 0.04
N VAL A 177 2.93 9.22 1.33
CA VAL A 177 1.69 9.17 2.11
C VAL A 177 0.97 10.52 2.10
N GLY A 178 -0.34 10.50 1.86
CA GLY A 178 -1.17 11.71 1.88
C GLY A 178 -1.16 12.54 0.60
N ASN A 179 -0.69 11.97 -0.52
CA ASN A 179 -0.81 12.56 -1.84
C ASN A 179 -2.06 12.02 -2.58
N PRO A 180 -2.68 12.82 -3.47
CA PRO A 180 -3.80 12.39 -4.31
C PRO A 180 -3.52 11.13 -5.15
N CYS A 181 -2.26 10.87 -5.51
CA CYS A 181 -1.88 9.66 -6.23
C CYS A 181 -2.10 8.35 -5.44
N MET A 182 -2.26 8.42 -4.12
CA MET A 182 -2.54 7.25 -3.27
C MET A 182 -3.94 6.66 -3.51
N ASP A 183 -4.88 7.47 -4.01
CA ASP A 183 -6.25 7.02 -4.33
C ASP A 183 -6.31 6.18 -5.61
N TYR A 184 -5.22 6.10 -6.38
CA TYR A 184 -5.19 5.33 -7.62
C TYR A 184 -5.14 3.83 -7.33
N GLU A 185 -6.01 3.08 -8.01
CA GLU A 185 -6.07 1.63 -7.88
C GLU A 185 -4.78 0.98 -8.40
N GLY A 186 -4.01 0.35 -7.50
CA GLY A 186 -2.73 -0.26 -7.85
C GLY A 186 -1.53 0.71 -7.87
N TYR A 187 -1.63 1.89 -7.24
CA TYR A 187 -0.51 2.85 -7.20
C TYR A 187 0.78 2.21 -6.66
N ARG A 188 0.66 1.37 -5.61
CA ARG A 188 1.80 0.74 -4.96
C ARG A 188 2.54 -0.19 -5.92
N ASP A 189 1.79 -1.01 -6.64
CA ASP A 189 2.35 -1.94 -7.64
C ASP A 189 3.02 -1.15 -8.78
N TYR A 190 2.40 -0.05 -9.23
CA TYR A 190 2.97 0.83 -10.24
C TYR A 190 4.32 1.42 -9.80
N VAL A 191 4.41 1.97 -8.59
CA VAL A 191 5.65 2.57 -8.06
C VAL A 191 6.75 1.50 -7.91
N ILE A 192 6.41 0.34 -7.35
CA ILE A 192 7.37 -0.77 -7.18
C ILE A 192 7.89 -1.27 -8.54
N ALA A 193 7.02 -1.34 -9.55
CA ALA A 193 7.41 -1.79 -10.88
C ALA A 193 8.32 -0.80 -11.61
N LYS A 194 8.06 0.50 -11.48
CA LYS A 194 8.88 1.56 -12.13
C LYS A 194 10.19 1.83 -11.39
N LEU A 195 10.22 1.67 -10.06
CA LEU A 195 11.36 1.94 -9.19
C LEU A 195 11.85 0.67 -8.46
N PRO A 196 12.61 -0.19 -9.15
CA PRO A 196 13.15 -1.41 -8.55
C PRO A 196 14.22 -1.15 -7.49
N GLN A 197 14.81 0.04 -7.41
CA GLN A 197 15.85 0.36 -6.41
C GLN A 197 15.29 0.56 -4.97
N ILE A 198 14.00 0.86 -4.83
CA ILE A 198 13.42 1.23 -3.53
C ILE A 198 13.26 0.00 -2.64
N GLU A 199 13.70 0.10 -1.39
CA GLU A 199 13.55 -0.94 -0.37
C GLU A 199 12.30 -0.70 0.51
N TYR A 200 11.98 0.57 0.79
CA TYR A 200 10.86 0.98 1.64
C TYR A 200 9.97 2.00 0.94
N LEU A 201 8.67 1.71 0.88
CA LEU A 201 7.64 2.59 0.33
C LEU A 201 6.55 2.81 1.39
N ASP A 202 6.30 4.08 1.74
CA ASP A 202 5.19 4.50 2.62
C ASP A 202 5.16 3.77 3.96
N THR A 203 6.33 3.58 4.59
CA THR A 203 6.55 2.81 5.84
C THR A 203 6.51 1.29 5.72
N SER A 204 6.22 0.73 4.54
CA SER A 204 6.19 -0.71 4.29
C SER A 204 7.39 -1.17 3.46
N GLU A 205 8.05 -2.24 3.89
CA GLU A 205 9.14 -2.87 3.14
C GLU A 205 8.62 -3.52 1.85
N VAL A 206 9.38 -3.39 0.76
CA VAL A 206 9.04 -3.94 -0.54
C VAL A 206 9.58 -5.37 -0.67
N THR A 207 8.70 -6.35 -0.48
CA THR A 207 9.05 -7.78 -0.57
C THR A 207 9.32 -8.22 -2.01
N ARG A 208 10.15 -9.26 -2.20
CA ARG A 208 10.41 -9.85 -3.52
C ARG A 208 9.14 -10.36 -4.21
N SER A 209 8.18 -10.88 -3.45
CA SER A 209 6.89 -11.33 -3.97
C SER A 209 6.04 -10.18 -4.52
N GLU A 210 6.05 -9.01 -3.86
CA GLU A 210 5.36 -7.82 -4.36
C GLU A 210 5.98 -7.35 -5.68
N ARG A 211 7.32 -7.33 -5.78
CA ARG A 211 8.01 -6.95 -7.02
C ARG A 211 7.62 -7.83 -8.21
N LEU A 212 7.57 -9.15 -8.01
CA LEU A 212 7.19 -10.08 -9.08
C LEU A 212 5.75 -9.88 -9.54
N LYS A 213 4.82 -9.62 -8.61
CA LYS A 213 3.42 -9.31 -8.94
C LYS A 213 3.31 -7.99 -9.69
N ALA A 214 3.98 -6.94 -9.18
CA ALA A 214 4.01 -5.62 -9.78
C ALA A 214 4.54 -5.64 -11.23
N LEU A 215 5.59 -6.43 -11.51
CA LEU A 215 6.11 -6.65 -12.85
C LEU A 215 5.12 -7.36 -13.78
N GLN A 216 4.34 -8.32 -13.26
CA GLN A 216 3.34 -9.06 -14.06
C GLN A 216 2.12 -8.20 -14.41
N THR A 217 1.70 -7.32 -13.49
CA THR A 217 0.49 -6.50 -13.64
C THR A 217 0.77 -5.08 -14.14
N ILE A 218 1.98 -4.81 -14.62
CA ILE A 218 2.42 -3.44 -14.98
C ILE A 218 1.54 -2.84 -16.09
N ASP A 219 1.19 -3.61 -17.12
CA ASP A 219 0.41 -3.11 -18.26
C ASP A 219 -1.02 -2.70 -17.85
N GLU A 220 -1.67 -3.52 -17.01
CA GLU A 220 -3.02 -3.24 -16.52
C GLU A 220 -3.03 -2.05 -15.54
N THR A 221 -2.07 -2.02 -14.62
CA THR A 221 -1.95 -0.94 -13.63
C THR A 221 -1.62 0.39 -14.30
N GLU A 222 -0.74 0.41 -15.31
CA GLU A 222 -0.40 1.63 -16.05
C GLU A 222 -1.62 2.24 -16.77
N ILE A 223 -2.50 1.41 -17.36
CA ILE A 223 -3.73 1.90 -17.99
C ILE A 223 -4.68 2.51 -16.96
N LYS A 224 -4.89 1.83 -15.82
CA LYS A 224 -5.76 2.32 -14.73
C LYS A 224 -5.24 3.63 -14.16
N VAL A 225 -3.95 3.67 -13.89
CA VAL A 225 -3.25 4.82 -13.33
C VAL A 225 -3.33 6.02 -14.28
N LYS A 226 -3.04 5.85 -15.57
CA LYS A 226 -3.16 6.93 -16.58
C LYS A 226 -4.58 7.49 -16.66
N LYS A 227 -5.59 6.62 -16.59
CA LYS A 227 -7.00 7.04 -16.59
C LYS A 227 -7.34 7.85 -15.34
N ALA A 228 -6.91 7.39 -14.16
CA ALA A 228 -7.15 8.08 -12.89
C ALA A 228 -6.44 9.44 -12.84
N GLN A 229 -5.19 9.49 -13.30
CA GLN A 229 -4.41 10.73 -13.41
C GLN A 229 -5.10 11.74 -14.33
N LYS A 230 -5.54 11.33 -15.53
CA LYS A 230 -6.25 12.22 -16.44
C LYS A 230 -7.53 12.78 -15.82
N ALA A 231 -8.30 11.94 -15.12
CA ALA A 231 -9.50 12.39 -14.41
C ALA A 231 -9.18 13.41 -13.30
N TYR A 232 -8.10 13.21 -12.57
CA TYR A 232 -7.62 14.15 -11.55
C TYR A 232 -7.17 15.49 -12.17
N GLU A 233 -6.40 15.44 -13.25
CA GLU A 233 -5.95 16.63 -14.00
C GLU A 233 -7.14 17.41 -14.57
N GLU A 234 -8.14 16.74 -15.17
CA GLU A 234 -9.37 17.36 -15.66
C GLU A 234 -10.19 18.00 -14.51
N PHE A 235 -10.30 17.31 -13.36
CA PHE A 235 -10.98 17.86 -12.19
C PHE A 235 -10.28 19.12 -11.68
N ARG A 236 -8.94 19.08 -11.52
CA ARG A 236 -8.14 20.23 -11.09
C ARG A 236 -8.17 21.37 -12.11
N ALA A 237 -8.17 21.08 -13.41
CA ALA A 237 -8.31 22.09 -14.46
C ALA A 237 -9.67 22.81 -14.37
N LYS A 238 -10.78 22.06 -14.23
CA LYS A 238 -12.12 22.64 -14.05
C LYS A 238 -12.22 23.52 -12.80
N GLN A 239 -11.58 23.11 -11.70
CA GLN A 239 -11.52 23.92 -10.48
C GLN A 239 -10.75 25.23 -10.71
N ARG A 240 -9.60 25.18 -11.39
CA ARG A 240 -8.84 26.40 -11.75
C ARG A 240 -9.61 27.31 -12.71
N ASP A 241 -10.25 26.75 -13.74
CA ASP A 241 -11.02 27.53 -14.71
C ASP A 241 -12.20 28.23 -14.06
N ARG A 242 -12.91 27.55 -13.15
CA ARG A 242 -13.98 28.13 -12.33
C ARG A 242 -13.50 29.31 -11.47
N LEU A 243 -12.27 29.24 -10.95
CA LEU A 243 -11.67 30.31 -10.15
C LEU A 243 -11.10 31.45 -11.00
N ALA A 244 -10.62 31.17 -12.22
CA ALA A 244 -9.97 32.14 -13.10
C ALA A 244 -10.96 33.03 -13.85
N TYR A 245 -12.12 32.47 -14.22
CA TYR A 245 -13.24 33.23 -14.77
C TYR A 245 -14.44 33.04 -13.84
N PRO A 246 -14.61 33.92 -12.83
CA PRO A 246 -15.92 34.09 -12.23
C PRO A 246 -16.81 34.54 -13.38
N GLN A 247 -17.65 33.65 -13.92
CA GLN A 247 -18.62 34.04 -14.92
C GLN A 247 -19.36 35.26 -14.37
N GLU A 248 -19.49 36.31 -15.21
CA GLU A 248 -20.36 37.44 -14.91
C GLU A 248 -21.66 36.88 -14.34
N PHE A 249 -22.09 37.42 -13.19
CA PHE A 249 -23.31 37.06 -12.50
C PHE A 249 -24.51 37.19 -13.45
N GLN A 250 -24.74 36.18 -14.29
CA GLN A 250 -26.07 35.76 -14.63
C GLN A 250 -26.59 35.04 -13.41
N ASP A 251 -27.79 35.46 -13.03
CA ASP A 251 -28.52 35.13 -11.83
C ASP A 251 -28.75 33.60 -11.75
N ASP A 252 -27.69 32.87 -11.42
CA ASP A 252 -27.73 31.43 -11.26
C ASP A 252 -28.37 31.20 -9.89
N GLU A 253 -29.71 31.15 -9.86
CA GLU A 253 -30.44 30.58 -8.74
C GLU A 253 -29.91 29.17 -8.37
N GLU A 254 -29.22 28.48 -9.30
CA GLU A 254 -28.48 27.24 -9.04
C GLU A 254 -27.23 27.43 -8.15
N PHE A 255 -26.55 28.58 -8.18
CA PHE A 255 -25.39 28.87 -7.31
C PHE A 255 -25.83 29.15 -5.87
N TRP A 256 -26.89 29.95 -5.67
CA TRP A 256 -27.45 30.22 -4.34
C TRP A 256 -28.27 29.05 -3.76
N LYS A 257 -28.80 28.15 -4.62
CA LYS A 257 -29.44 26.90 -4.18
C LYS A 257 -28.44 25.74 -4.03
N ALA A 258 -27.21 25.87 -4.51
CA ALA A 258 -26.16 24.88 -4.29
C ALA A 258 -25.79 24.89 -2.81
N SER A 259 -26.16 23.83 -2.09
CA SER A 259 -25.81 23.68 -0.69
C SER A 259 -24.29 23.62 -0.52
N SER A 260 -23.72 24.67 0.08
CA SER A 260 -22.32 24.72 0.52
C SER A 260 -21.98 23.51 1.41
N GLU A 261 -20.79 22.91 1.26
CA GLU A 261 -20.33 21.80 2.12
C GLU A 261 -20.32 22.15 3.62
N HIS A 262 -20.33 23.44 3.96
CA HIS A 262 -20.30 23.94 5.33
C HIS A 262 -21.66 24.38 5.88
N ALA A 263 -22.75 24.31 5.09
CA ALA A 263 -24.08 24.64 5.59
C ALA A 263 -24.63 23.51 6.50
N PRO A 264 -25.41 23.84 7.57
CA PRO A 264 -25.97 22.86 8.49
C PRO A 264 -26.86 21.82 7.80
N GLU A 265 -27.59 22.23 6.76
CA GLU A 265 -28.47 21.35 5.98
C GLU A 265 -27.67 20.28 5.21
N THR A 266 -26.54 20.66 4.61
CA THR A 266 -25.62 19.74 3.91
C THR A 266 -25.00 18.75 4.88
N ARG A 267 -24.66 19.14 6.12
CA ARG A 267 -24.21 18.20 7.17
C ARG A 267 -25.30 17.20 7.56
N VAL A 268 -26.56 17.64 7.62
CA VAL A 268 -27.71 16.75 7.90
C VAL A 268 -27.97 15.82 6.72
N GLU A 269 -27.82 16.29 5.48
CA GLU A 269 -27.93 15.45 4.28
C GLU A 269 -26.77 14.48 4.11
N ILE A 270 -25.53 14.90 4.39
CA ILE A 270 -24.33 14.03 4.43
C ILE A 270 -24.47 13.01 5.56
N SER A 271 -24.99 13.39 6.73
CA SER A 271 -25.32 12.46 7.82
C SER A 271 -26.42 11.47 7.41
N LYS A 272 -27.48 11.92 6.73
CA LYS A 272 -28.55 11.07 6.20
C LYS A 272 -28.06 10.18 5.05
N ARG A 273 -27.16 10.65 4.18
CA ARG A 273 -26.51 9.87 3.12
C ARG A 273 -25.51 8.89 3.68
N ARG A 274 -24.71 9.25 4.69
CA ARG A 274 -23.84 8.33 5.43
C ARG A 274 -24.65 7.29 6.20
N SER A 275 -25.76 7.67 6.82
CA SER A 275 -26.68 6.71 7.48
C SER A 275 -27.33 5.79 6.44
N LYS A 276 -27.80 6.33 5.31
CA LYS A 276 -28.35 5.53 4.20
C LYS A 276 -27.28 4.63 3.56
N ASN A 277 -26.04 5.10 3.37
CA ASN A 277 -24.93 4.34 2.80
C ASN A 277 -24.37 3.32 3.78
N LYS A 278 -24.35 3.60 5.09
CA LYS A 278 -24.02 2.60 6.11
C LYS A 278 -25.08 1.50 6.14
N VAL A 279 -26.36 1.88 6.03
CA VAL A 279 -27.46 0.94 5.81
C VAL A 279 -27.38 0.27 4.43
N LYS A 280 -26.81 0.90 3.39
CA LYS A 280 -26.64 0.33 2.04
C LYS A 280 -25.39 -0.56 1.91
N GLU A 281 -24.34 -0.32 2.69
CA GLU A 281 -23.15 -1.17 2.84
C GLU A 281 -23.45 -2.36 3.77
N GLU A 282 -24.35 -2.18 4.74
CA GLU A 282 -24.96 -3.29 5.47
C GLU A 282 -25.99 -4.06 4.62
N ARG A 283 -26.62 -3.41 3.62
CA ARG A 283 -27.60 -4.00 2.69
C ARG A 283 -27.07 -4.32 1.28
N THR A 284 -25.78 -4.16 0.99
CA THR A 284 -25.19 -4.81 -0.17
C THR A 284 -25.22 -6.28 0.19
N GLU A 285 -26.28 -6.94 -0.26
CA GLU A 285 -26.53 -8.35 -0.03
C GLU A 285 -25.21 -9.08 -0.32
N LYS A 286 -24.55 -9.54 0.75
CA LYS A 286 -23.36 -10.39 0.63
C LYS A 286 -23.81 -11.50 -0.31
N LYS A 287 -23.22 -11.56 -1.51
CA LYS A 287 -23.56 -12.59 -2.52
C LYS A 287 -23.70 -13.92 -1.77
N PRO A 288 -24.85 -14.62 -1.90
CA PRO A 288 -25.08 -15.81 -1.10
C PRO A 288 -23.92 -16.78 -1.34
N ILE A 289 -23.28 -17.19 -0.25
CA ILE A 289 -22.08 -18.03 -0.31
C ILE A 289 -22.50 -19.35 -0.96
N LYS A 290 -21.90 -19.67 -2.11
CA LYS A 290 -22.08 -20.97 -2.76
C LYS A 290 -21.28 -22.00 -1.96
N LEU A 291 -21.98 -22.81 -1.16
CA LEU A 291 -21.38 -23.86 -0.33
C LEU A 291 -21.16 -25.17 -1.10
N TYR A 292 -21.83 -25.32 -2.25
CA TYR A 292 -21.77 -26.50 -3.10
C TYR A 292 -21.46 -26.09 -4.54
N ALA A 293 -20.76 -26.97 -5.25
CA ALA A 293 -20.63 -26.90 -6.69
C ALA A 293 -22.00 -27.16 -7.37
N GLN A 294 -22.12 -26.85 -8.65
CA GLN A 294 -23.33 -27.16 -9.43
C GLN A 294 -23.67 -28.67 -9.41
N ASP A 295 -22.66 -29.52 -9.20
CA ASP A 295 -22.76 -30.98 -9.14
C ASP A 295 -23.08 -31.52 -7.72
N GLY A 296 -23.40 -30.65 -6.75
CA GLY A 296 -23.72 -31.05 -5.37
C GLY A 296 -22.52 -31.43 -4.50
N ARG A 297 -21.29 -31.36 -5.03
CA ARG A 297 -20.06 -31.59 -4.25
C ARG A 297 -19.82 -30.44 -3.26
N PRO A 298 -19.50 -30.72 -1.99
CA PRO A 298 -19.17 -29.69 -1.01
C PRO A 298 -17.88 -28.97 -1.41
N LEU A 299 -17.87 -27.64 -1.34
CA LEU A 299 -16.67 -26.84 -1.59
C LEU A 299 -15.82 -26.73 -0.32
N ASN A 300 -14.50 -26.72 -0.49
CA ASN A 300 -13.55 -26.42 0.58
C ASN A 300 -13.46 -24.91 0.76
N ILE A 301 -13.83 -24.40 1.93
CA ILE A 301 -13.91 -22.97 2.23
C ILE A 301 -13.25 -22.72 3.59
N ASN A 302 -12.31 -21.79 3.65
CA ASN A 302 -11.74 -21.30 4.92
C ASN A 302 -11.87 -19.78 5.00
N GLN A 303 -13.09 -19.29 5.27
CA GLN A 303 -13.35 -17.85 5.36
C GLN A 303 -12.69 -17.22 6.60
N ALA A 304 -12.51 -18.02 7.65
CA ALA A 304 -11.91 -17.56 8.89
C ALA A 304 -10.38 -17.43 8.81
N LYS A 305 -9.74 -17.99 7.77
CA LYS A 305 -8.27 -18.11 7.64
C LYS A 305 -7.64 -18.68 8.91
N ILE A 306 -8.30 -19.69 9.47
CA ILE A 306 -7.82 -20.38 10.67
C ILE A 306 -6.88 -21.48 10.22
N ASP A 307 -5.76 -21.59 10.93
CA ASP A 307 -4.82 -22.69 10.76
C ASP A 307 -5.46 -23.98 11.23
N PHE A 308 -5.39 -25.01 10.39
CA PHE A 308 -5.90 -26.32 10.71
C PHE A 308 -4.92 -27.40 10.26
N LYS A 309 -4.90 -28.50 11.00
CA LYS A 309 -4.25 -29.75 10.65
C LYS A 309 -5.34 -30.78 10.44
N PHE A 310 -5.30 -31.47 9.30
CA PHE A 310 -6.22 -32.56 9.03
C PHE A 310 -5.40 -33.81 8.73
N GLU A 311 -5.63 -34.86 9.50
CA GLU A 311 -4.97 -36.16 9.36
C GLU A 311 -5.85 -37.08 8.50
N TYR A 312 -5.39 -37.41 7.29
CA TYR A 312 -6.09 -38.29 6.34
C TYR A 312 -5.61 -39.75 6.41
N ASP A 313 -4.41 -39.99 6.97
CA ASP A 313 -3.66 -41.24 6.86
C ASP A 313 -4.24 -42.37 7.72
N ASP A 314 -4.99 -42.03 8.79
CA ASP A 314 -5.57 -43.03 9.65
C ASP A 314 -6.74 -43.76 8.95
N PRO A 315 -6.69 -45.09 8.82
CA PRO A 315 -7.74 -45.86 8.16
C PRO A 315 -9.03 -45.96 9.00
N LYS A 316 -8.99 -45.53 10.27
CA LYS A 316 -10.07 -45.70 11.24
C LYS A 316 -10.87 -44.42 11.50
N GLU A 317 -10.21 -43.27 11.59
CA GLU A 317 -10.84 -41.99 11.89
C GLU A 317 -10.13 -40.83 11.19
N TYR A 318 -10.88 -39.78 10.85
CA TYR A 318 -10.32 -38.48 10.49
C TYR A 318 -10.19 -37.63 11.75
N VAL A 319 -9.06 -36.93 11.89
CA VAL A 319 -8.83 -35.97 12.95
C VAL A 319 -8.59 -34.59 12.34
N LEU A 320 -9.45 -33.64 12.68
CA LEU A 320 -9.34 -32.23 12.30
C LEU A 320 -9.02 -31.40 13.54
N ASP A 321 -7.81 -30.85 13.61
CA ASP A 321 -7.38 -29.91 14.65
C ASP A 321 -7.38 -28.49 14.08
N MET A 322 -8.14 -27.59 14.68
CA MET A 322 -8.26 -26.18 14.29
C MET A 322 -7.79 -25.26 15.42
N ALA A 323 -6.90 -24.33 15.11
CA ALA A 323 -6.40 -23.34 16.08
C ALA A 323 -7.43 -22.21 16.28
N VAL A 324 -8.42 -22.42 17.15
CA VAL A 324 -9.43 -21.42 17.49
C VAL A 324 -8.89 -20.47 18.58
N TYR A 325 -9.30 -19.19 18.55
CA TYR A 325 -8.85 -18.21 19.54
C TYR A 325 -9.14 -18.68 20.98
N ARG A 326 -8.13 -18.58 21.86
CA ARG A 326 -8.19 -19.00 23.28
C ARG A 326 -9.38 -18.41 24.04
N TYR A 327 -9.64 -17.12 23.85
CA TYR A 327 -10.69 -16.37 24.55
C TYR A 327 -12.01 -16.31 23.77
N LEU A 328 -12.27 -17.23 22.85
CA LEU A 328 -13.54 -17.29 22.13
C LEU A 328 -14.62 -18.02 22.95
N ASP A 329 -15.82 -17.45 23.02
CA ASP A 329 -16.95 -18.12 23.67
C ASP A 329 -17.42 -19.34 22.87
N THR A 330 -17.74 -20.43 23.57
CA THR A 330 -18.25 -21.67 22.96
C THR A 330 -19.55 -21.44 22.18
N ASN A 331 -20.37 -20.46 22.59
CA ASN A 331 -21.61 -20.09 21.90
C ASN A 331 -21.39 -19.53 20.48
N LEU A 332 -20.17 -19.07 20.17
CA LEU A 332 -19.80 -18.51 18.87
C LEU A 332 -19.18 -19.55 17.93
N ILE A 333 -19.18 -20.82 18.34
CA ILE A 333 -18.64 -21.96 17.61
C ILE A 333 -19.78 -22.96 17.39
N ASN A 334 -20.07 -23.28 16.13
CA ASN A 334 -21.01 -24.34 15.77
C ASN A 334 -20.31 -25.36 14.88
N VAL A 335 -20.41 -26.64 15.21
CA VAL A 335 -19.78 -27.74 14.48
C VAL A 335 -20.89 -28.66 13.97
N ASP A 336 -20.94 -28.81 12.65
CA ASP A 336 -21.88 -29.67 11.94
C ASP A 336 -21.07 -30.71 11.15
N VAL A 337 -21.28 -31.98 11.46
CA VAL A 337 -20.60 -33.11 10.81
C VAL A 337 -21.63 -33.83 9.96
N GLN A 338 -21.36 -33.93 8.68
CA GLN A 338 -22.18 -34.64 7.70
C GLN A 338 -21.35 -35.78 7.10
N PRO A 339 -21.98 -36.80 6.49
CA PRO A 339 -21.24 -37.96 5.97
C PRO A 339 -20.14 -37.58 4.97
N ASN A 340 -20.36 -36.53 4.16
CA ASN A 340 -19.46 -36.14 3.07
C ASN A 340 -18.72 -34.81 3.31
N TYR A 341 -18.97 -34.12 4.42
CA TYR A 341 -18.28 -32.87 4.74
C TYR A 341 -18.39 -32.51 6.22
N VAL A 342 -17.45 -31.69 6.68
CA VAL A 342 -17.54 -31.03 8.00
C VAL A 342 -17.63 -29.53 7.82
N ARG A 343 -18.54 -28.92 8.56
CA ARG A 343 -18.73 -27.48 8.61
C ARG A 343 -18.53 -26.97 10.02
N VAL A 344 -17.66 -25.98 10.16
CA VAL A 344 -17.40 -25.28 11.41
C VAL A 344 -17.69 -23.79 11.21
N ILE A 345 -18.62 -23.23 11.97
CA ILE A 345 -19.00 -21.83 11.91
C ILE A 345 -18.40 -21.12 13.14
N ILE A 346 -17.53 -20.15 12.90
CA ILE A 346 -16.81 -19.42 13.95
C ILE A 346 -17.07 -17.93 13.77
N LYS A 347 -17.73 -17.28 14.74
CA LYS A 347 -18.12 -15.84 14.65
C LYS A 347 -18.84 -15.49 13.33
N GLY A 348 -19.69 -16.39 12.83
CA GLY A 348 -20.43 -16.21 11.58
C GLY A 348 -19.60 -16.39 10.29
N LYS A 349 -18.33 -16.80 10.39
CA LYS A 349 -17.50 -17.20 9.25
C LYS A 349 -17.54 -18.71 9.08
N VAL A 350 -17.73 -19.18 7.85
CA VAL A 350 -17.85 -20.60 7.55
C VAL A 350 -16.49 -21.19 7.19
N PHE A 351 -16.15 -22.29 7.87
CA PHE A 351 -15.15 -23.26 7.45
C PHE A 351 -15.89 -24.51 6.99
N GLN A 352 -15.61 -24.99 5.78
CA GLN A 352 -16.18 -26.22 5.25
C GLN A 352 -15.08 -27.03 4.58
N LEU A 353 -15.04 -28.33 4.86
CA LEU A 353 -14.09 -29.27 4.29
C LEU A 353 -14.86 -30.50 3.79
N GLY A 354 -14.73 -30.82 2.51
CA GLY A 354 -15.25 -32.03 1.92
C GLY A 354 -14.41 -33.24 2.32
N LEU A 355 -15.09 -34.33 2.70
CA LEU A 355 -14.47 -35.60 3.05
C LEU A 355 -14.46 -36.52 1.82
N THR A 356 -13.39 -37.29 1.64
CA THR A 356 -13.25 -38.24 0.53
C THR A 356 -13.97 -39.57 0.80
N GLU A 357 -14.13 -39.93 2.07
CA GLU A 357 -14.82 -41.13 2.53
C GLU A 357 -15.92 -40.76 3.51
N GLU A 358 -17.01 -41.54 3.50
CA GLU A 358 -18.14 -41.33 4.38
C GLU A 358 -17.76 -41.56 5.86
N VAL A 359 -18.26 -40.70 6.74
CA VAL A 359 -18.04 -40.78 8.20
C VAL A 359 -19.32 -41.04 8.98
N TYR A 360 -19.19 -41.73 10.12
CA TYR A 360 -20.29 -41.92 11.07
C TYR A 360 -20.54 -40.62 11.85
N VAL A 361 -21.67 -39.99 11.58
CA VAL A 361 -22.08 -38.74 12.25
C VAL A 361 -22.33 -38.98 13.74
N ASP A 362 -23.01 -40.07 14.12
CA ASP A 362 -23.38 -40.35 15.53
C ASP A 362 -22.19 -40.58 16.46
N LYS A 363 -21.06 -41.03 15.91
CA LYS A 363 -19.84 -41.33 16.67
C LYS A 363 -18.81 -40.20 16.60
N SER A 364 -19.09 -39.15 15.84
CA SER A 364 -18.17 -38.03 15.69
C SER A 364 -18.19 -37.18 16.96
N THR A 365 -17.01 -36.77 17.42
CA THR A 365 -16.88 -35.96 18.65
C THR A 365 -16.09 -34.69 18.36
N ALA A 366 -16.53 -33.57 18.94
CA ALA A 366 -15.84 -32.29 18.86
C ALA A 366 -15.47 -31.84 20.28
N GLN A 367 -14.19 -31.57 20.52
CA GLN A 367 -13.68 -31.16 21.82
C GLN A 367 -12.86 -29.89 21.67
N ARG A 368 -13.10 -28.93 22.56
CA ARG A 368 -12.36 -27.67 22.60
C ARG A 368 -11.52 -27.59 23.86
N SER A 369 -10.25 -27.25 23.69
CA SER A 369 -9.36 -26.89 24.79
C SER A 369 -9.54 -25.43 25.18
N GLN A 370 -9.93 -25.16 26.42
CA GLN A 370 -10.06 -23.79 26.94
C GLN A 370 -8.69 -23.13 27.21
N THR A 371 -7.66 -23.93 27.48
CA THR A 371 -6.31 -23.44 27.79
C THR A 371 -5.49 -23.14 26.55
N THR A 372 -5.58 -23.99 25.52
CA THR A 372 -4.81 -23.83 24.28
C THR A 372 -5.63 -23.20 23.14
N GLY A 373 -6.96 -23.21 23.21
CA GLY A 373 -7.84 -22.69 22.17
C GLY A 373 -8.12 -23.66 21.01
N HIS A 374 -7.42 -24.79 20.95
CA HIS A 374 -7.58 -25.77 19.87
C HIS A 374 -8.94 -26.48 19.92
N LEU A 375 -9.56 -26.63 18.75
CA LEU A 375 -10.78 -27.39 18.52
C LEU A 375 -10.41 -28.66 17.73
N VAL A 376 -10.57 -29.82 18.36
CA VAL A 376 -10.28 -31.12 17.75
C VAL A 376 -11.59 -31.84 17.47
N ILE A 377 -11.78 -32.24 16.21
CA ILE A 377 -12.95 -32.98 15.74
C ILE A 377 -12.47 -34.36 15.25
N LYS A 378 -13.01 -35.41 15.87
CA LYS A 378 -12.73 -36.81 15.52
C LYS A 378 -13.93 -37.41 14.82
N MET A 379 -13.72 -37.97 13.63
CA MET A 379 -14.78 -38.47 12.75
C MET A 379 -14.44 -39.89 12.28
N PRO A 380 -15.05 -40.94 12.84
CA PRO A 380 -14.76 -42.31 12.42
C PRO A 380 -15.31 -42.61 11.02
N LYS A 381 -14.51 -43.29 10.18
CA LYS A 381 -14.86 -43.66 8.81
C LYS A 381 -15.87 -44.82 8.77
N VAL A 382 -16.79 -44.81 7.80
CA VAL A 382 -17.82 -45.85 7.61
C VAL A 382 -17.23 -47.12 6.99
N ASN A 383 -16.40 -46.96 5.97
CA ASN A 383 -15.75 -48.07 5.27
C ASN A 383 -14.45 -48.50 5.95
N TYR A 384 -14.52 -48.83 7.24
CA TYR A 384 -13.44 -49.54 7.91
C TYR A 384 -13.38 -50.97 7.35
N LYS A 385 -12.55 -51.19 6.33
CA LYS A 385 -12.06 -52.54 6.03
C LYS A 385 -11.08 -52.88 7.14
N ALA A 386 -11.57 -53.58 8.16
CA ALA A 386 -10.70 -54.25 9.11
C ALA A 386 -9.62 -54.98 8.30
N PRO A 387 -8.33 -54.84 8.62
CA PRO A 387 -7.34 -55.75 8.08
C PRO A 387 -7.87 -57.15 8.40
N LEU A 388 -8.14 -57.95 7.37
CA LEU A 388 -8.44 -59.35 7.54
C LEU A 388 -7.32 -59.92 8.40
N GLU A 389 -7.63 -60.37 9.61
CA GLU A 389 -6.71 -61.19 10.39
C GLU A 389 -6.55 -62.50 9.61
N ILE A 390 -5.57 -62.50 8.69
CA ILE A 390 -5.16 -63.72 8.01
C ILE A 390 -4.55 -64.58 9.12
N LYS A 391 -5.27 -65.63 9.53
CA LYS A 391 -4.69 -66.69 10.36
C LYS A 391 -3.39 -67.12 9.67
N PRO A 392 -2.28 -67.29 10.41
CA PRO A 392 -0.94 -67.45 9.82
C PRO A 392 -0.79 -68.63 8.84
N VAL A 393 -1.78 -69.51 8.76
CA VAL A 393 -1.81 -70.69 7.89
C VAL A 393 -2.21 -70.37 6.43
N GLU A 394 -2.89 -69.25 6.15
CA GLU A 394 -3.31 -68.90 4.78
C GLU A 394 -2.33 -67.97 4.04
N ALA A 395 -1.44 -67.27 4.77
CA ALA A 395 -0.43 -66.40 4.18
C ALA A 395 0.67 -67.20 3.41
N GLU A 396 1.07 -68.36 3.91
CA GLU A 396 2.08 -69.21 3.24
C GLU A 396 1.57 -69.82 1.93
N LYS A 397 0.27 -70.18 1.86
CA LYS A 397 -0.35 -70.70 0.62
C LYS A 397 -0.46 -69.62 -0.47
N LEU A 398 -0.70 -68.36 -0.09
CA LEU A 398 -0.75 -67.24 -1.03
C LEU A 398 0.65 -66.83 -1.54
N LEU A 399 1.69 -66.96 -0.72
CA LEU A 399 3.08 -66.73 -1.13
C LEU A 399 3.54 -67.79 -2.17
N GLN A 400 3.24 -69.07 -1.95
CA GLN A 400 3.56 -70.13 -2.90
C GLN A 400 2.77 -70.02 -4.22
N MET A 401 1.55 -69.49 -4.18
CA MET A 401 0.78 -69.19 -5.40
C MET A 401 1.34 -67.97 -6.15
N LYS A 402 1.79 -66.92 -5.45
CA LYS A 402 2.41 -65.74 -6.08
C LYS A 402 3.74 -66.06 -6.74
N GLU A 403 4.60 -66.89 -6.13
CA GLU A 403 5.86 -67.32 -6.76
C GLU A 403 5.63 -68.11 -8.05
N LYS A 404 4.59 -68.95 -8.12
CA LYS A 404 4.21 -69.68 -9.34
C LYS A 404 3.67 -68.78 -10.46
N ILE A 405 3.07 -67.64 -10.13
CA ILE A 405 2.54 -66.67 -11.10
C ILE A 405 3.68 -65.80 -11.66
N VAL A 406 4.64 -65.41 -10.81
CA VAL A 406 5.79 -64.57 -11.22
C VAL A 406 6.69 -65.26 -12.25
N ILE A 407 6.90 -66.58 -12.15
CA ILE A 407 7.74 -67.34 -13.11
C ILE A 407 7.11 -67.37 -14.52
N LYS A 408 5.78 -67.20 -14.63
CA LYS A 408 5.05 -67.28 -15.91
C LYS A 408 5.05 -65.97 -16.72
N HIS A 409 5.36 -64.83 -16.11
CA HIS A 409 5.31 -63.50 -16.75
C HIS A 409 6.70 -62.92 -17.07
N ALA A 410 7.75 -63.75 -17.15
CA ALA A 410 9.12 -63.31 -17.45
C ALA A 410 9.47 -63.26 -18.96
N TYR A 411 8.50 -63.33 -19.86
CA TYR A 411 8.73 -63.10 -21.29
C TYR A 411 7.61 -62.22 -21.85
N LEU A 412 8.01 -61.20 -22.62
CA LEU A 412 7.23 -60.11 -23.21
C LEU A 412 6.91 -58.94 -22.25
N GLU A 413 7.67 -57.85 -22.35
CA GLU A 413 7.30 -56.69 -23.19
C GLU A 413 8.42 -55.64 -23.24
N VAL A 414 8.35 -54.80 -24.26
CA VAL A 414 9.36 -53.89 -24.79
C VAL A 414 9.10 -52.47 -24.29
N GLY A 415 10.14 -51.78 -23.82
CA GLY A 415 10.23 -50.30 -23.74
C GLY A 415 10.03 -49.69 -22.34
N GLU A 416 11.04 -48.95 -21.86
CA GLU A 416 11.05 -48.29 -20.55
C GLU A 416 10.55 -46.84 -20.62
N LYS A 417 9.80 -46.41 -19.59
CA LYS A 417 9.70 -45.01 -19.17
C LYS A 417 9.80 -44.88 -17.64
N ASP A 418 10.86 -44.16 -17.25
CA ASP A 418 11.03 -43.27 -16.11
C ASP A 418 11.08 -43.84 -14.68
N GLN A 419 12.32 -44.08 -14.25
CA GLN A 419 12.76 -44.16 -12.85
C GLN A 419 12.94 -42.75 -12.26
N SER A 420 12.31 -42.49 -11.12
CA SER A 420 12.71 -41.39 -10.22
C SER A 420 14.02 -41.76 -9.52
N LEU A 421 15.10 -41.03 -9.82
CA LEU A 421 16.42 -41.20 -9.21
C LEU A 421 16.51 -40.44 -7.88
N ASP A 422 16.96 -41.13 -6.84
CA ASP A 422 17.25 -40.59 -5.50
C ASP A 422 18.72 -40.11 -5.44
N PHE A 423 18.93 -38.81 -5.28
CA PHE A 423 20.25 -38.15 -5.40
C PHE A 423 21.13 -38.27 -4.16
N SER A 424 20.70 -39.01 -3.13
CA SER A 424 21.38 -39.07 -1.85
C SER A 424 22.64 -39.98 -1.82
N LYS A 425 22.97 -40.67 -2.93
CA LYS A 425 24.06 -41.67 -2.98
C LYS A 425 25.21 -41.39 -3.95
N ILE A 426 25.26 -40.22 -4.61
CA ILE A 426 26.26 -39.95 -5.67
C ILE A 426 27.66 -39.61 -5.12
N VAL A 427 27.79 -39.15 -3.88
CA VAL A 427 29.08 -38.59 -3.40
C VAL A 427 30.03 -39.64 -2.80
N GLU A 428 29.59 -40.84 -2.46
CA GLU A 428 30.45 -41.81 -1.73
C GLU A 428 31.23 -42.80 -2.61
N ASN A 429 30.90 -42.99 -3.89
CA ASN A 429 31.44 -44.12 -4.68
C ASN A 429 32.55 -43.82 -5.70
N ASN A 430 32.98 -42.57 -5.91
CA ASN A 430 33.99 -42.26 -6.95
C ASN A 430 35.44 -42.09 -6.45
N ARG A 431 35.81 -42.75 -5.34
CA ARG A 431 37.23 -42.80 -4.89
C ARG A 431 38.01 -44.05 -5.30
N LYS A 432 37.47 -44.94 -6.13
CA LYS A 432 38.25 -46.09 -6.64
C LYS A 432 38.00 -46.33 -8.14
N ASN A 433 39.08 -46.11 -8.89
CA ASN A 433 39.42 -46.74 -10.18
C ASN A 433 38.80 -46.14 -11.45
N VAL A 434 39.49 -45.16 -12.05
CA VAL A 434 39.65 -45.11 -13.50
C VAL A 434 41.10 -44.73 -13.83
N THR A 435 41.83 -45.67 -14.42
CA THR A 435 43.11 -45.45 -15.12
C THR A 435 42.85 -44.70 -16.42
N VAL A 436 43.56 -43.58 -16.60
CA VAL A 436 43.54 -42.76 -17.82
C VAL A 436 44.33 -43.49 -18.92
N VAL A 437 43.74 -43.66 -20.09
CA VAL A 437 44.44 -43.99 -21.33
C VAL A 437 44.29 -42.77 -22.25
N GLU A 438 45.41 -42.17 -22.61
CA GLU A 438 45.51 -41.00 -23.50
C GLU A 438 45.63 -41.48 -24.96
N ASP A 439 44.73 -41.04 -25.84
CA ASP A 439 44.86 -41.24 -27.29
C ASP A 439 45.78 -40.16 -27.89
N PRO A 440 46.78 -40.53 -28.72
CA PRO A 440 47.87 -39.63 -29.14
C PRO A 440 47.59 -38.68 -30.32
N ASP A 441 46.37 -38.62 -30.86
CA ASP A 441 46.10 -37.96 -32.16
C ASP A 441 45.35 -36.62 -32.08
N ILE A 442 45.33 -35.92 -30.93
CA ILE A 442 44.66 -34.61 -30.82
C ILE A 442 45.68 -33.52 -30.44
N PRO A 443 46.03 -32.60 -31.36
CA PRO A 443 46.85 -31.45 -31.01
C PRO A 443 46.06 -30.48 -30.10
N PRO A 444 46.68 -29.92 -29.04
CA PRO A 444 46.01 -29.03 -28.11
C PRO A 444 45.69 -27.67 -28.76
N LEU A 445 44.45 -27.22 -28.59
CA LEU A 445 43.98 -25.89 -28.96
C LEU A 445 44.53 -24.85 -27.98
N GLU A 446 45.43 -23.99 -28.46
CA GLU A 446 45.80 -22.75 -27.79
C GLU A 446 44.61 -21.77 -27.85
N TYR A 447 44.15 -21.31 -26.68
CA TYR A 447 43.28 -20.15 -26.58
C TYR A 447 44.08 -18.98 -26.00
N GLY A 448 44.26 -17.96 -26.83
CA GLY A 448 44.59 -16.59 -26.40
C GLY A 448 43.36 -15.82 -25.97
#